data_AF-A0A1D3L425-F1
#
_entry.id   AF-A0A1D3L425-F1
#
_cell.length_a   1.000
_cell.length_b   1.000
_cell.length_c   1.000
_cell.angle_alpha   90.00
_cell.angle_beta   90.00
_cell.angle_gamma   90.00
#
_symmetry.space_group_name_H-M   'P 1'
#
loop_
_entity.id
_entity.type
_entity.pdbx_description
1 polymer ?
#
loop_
_entity_poly.entity_id
_entity_poly.type
_entity_poly.pdbx_seq_one_letter_code
_entity_poly.pdbx_strand_id
1 'polypeptide(L)'
;MLNTWILPSMKHFLGGINLIGISADFDPVHKGHVKLIQKGRRLADKKGEELVIYLNKGYSANHAPFFASYEARSRMALEAGADRIVPIEGLHHRLTMAYTVPIRIAMMLEDGVVDYVDAANVSPKSIQRYAAKFAKKGIFSGIPRSLPNRNVIRWFAVNEFLYKKYHRKLKFHIIPEETVGGEKISGRVIRREILENNMKIPESAAKFLPDTTIQILEEEISKGSIPGERNLKVITKRFNTYSRPKLTNIAHMSADAVNAVVKGRSYKYEDQIWASLRMAGYGPVLTRLAISAVEEDVTRGEVYSLIKRYQKDGIIPPDQTVEKVIERAWFVASKAREGVPSSEAHQMFRKGDRIREKSPYSFEGGMHLRSFELESLEDSMEAEIFVDNRDRLCTEIRASDRKIKSPLKLPALYATYLRLLVDSQFIPLTARILEKKEGWRVRILVGNGN
;
A
#
# COMPACT_ATOMS: atom_id res chain seq x y z
N MET A 1 10.71 4.79 -20.43
CA MET A 1 11.95 4.53 -19.66
C MET A 1 11.58 3.81 -18.38
N LEU A 2 11.69 2.48 -18.39
CA LEU A 2 11.50 1.65 -17.20
C LEU A 2 12.71 1.84 -16.29
N ASN A 3 12.58 2.68 -15.25
CA ASN A 3 13.57 2.68 -14.18
C ASN A 3 13.50 1.33 -13.46
N THR A 4 14.54 0.53 -13.66
CA THR A 4 14.85 -0.68 -12.92
C THR A 4 15.09 -0.32 -11.46
N TRP A 5 14.04 -0.30 -10.66
CA TRP A 5 14.14 -0.32 -9.20
C TRP A 5 14.55 -1.73 -8.76
N ILE A 6 15.84 -2.01 -8.92
CA ILE A 6 16.50 -3.16 -8.30
C ILE A 6 16.64 -2.79 -6.83
N LEU A 7 15.87 -3.44 -5.96
CA LEU A 7 16.25 -3.54 -4.55
C LEU A 7 17.64 -4.22 -4.53
N PRO A 8 18.67 -3.59 -3.96
CA PRO A 8 19.96 -4.26 -3.83
C PRO A 8 19.82 -5.34 -2.76
N SER A 9 19.58 -6.58 -3.17
CA SER A 9 19.86 -7.74 -2.33
C SER A 9 20.02 -8.97 -3.20
N MET A 10 21.27 -9.37 -3.38
CA MET A 10 21.68 -10.77 -3.46
C MET A 10 23.20 -10.84 -3.33
N LYS A 11 23.69 -10.67 -2.10
CA LYS A 11 24.92 -11.36 -1.69
C LYS A 11 24.48 -12.53 -0.83
N HIS A 12 24.70 -13.73 -1.33
CA HIS A 12 24.69 -14.95 -0.52
C HIS A 12 25.68 -14.77 0.63
N PHE A 13 25.19 -14.47 1.83
CA PHE A 13 25.95 -14.65 3.07
C PHE A 13 25.95 -16.15 3.39
N LEU A 14 26.80 -16.89 2.68
CA LEU A 14 27.20 -18.23 3.06
C LEU A 14 28.21 -18.08 4.20
N GLY A 15 27.69 -18.02 5.43
CA GLY A 15 28.45 -17.92 6.68
C GLY A 15 28.73 -16.47 7.10
N GLY A 16 28.21 -16.06 8.26
CA GLY A 16 28.62 -14.80 8.90
C GLY A 16 27.48 -14.03 9.55
N ILE A 17 27.58 -13.86 10.87
CA ILE A 17 26.89 -12.90 11.76
C ILE A 17 25.36 -12.90 11.66
N ASN A 18 24.72 -13.48 12.68
CA ASN A 18 23.31 -13.30 12.96
C ASN A 18 22.99 -11.83 13.24
N LEU A 19 21.81 -11.36 12.82
CA LEU A 19 21.40 -9.96 12.99
C LEU A 19 20.20 -9.83 13.94
N ILE A 20 20.10 -8.69 14.61
CA ILE A 20 18.92 -8.24 15.34
C ILE A 20 18.25 -7.12 14.57
N GLY A 21 16.97 -7.28 14.24
CA GLY A 21 16.22 -6.35 13.40
C GLY A 21 15.25 -5.48 14.20
N ILE A 22 15.17 -4.21 13.84
CA ILE A 22 14.05 -3.31 14.16
C ILE A 22 13.51 -2.75 12.85
N SER A 23 12.19 -2.68 12.68
CA SER A 23 11.56 -2.05 11.51
C SER A 23 10.76 -0.83 11.94
N ALA A 24 11.11 0.36 11.42
CA ALA A 24 10.54 1.60 11.91
C ALA A 24 10.41 2.72 10.85
N ASP A 25 9.66 3.76 11.22
CA ASP A 25 9.64 5.06 10.55
C ASP A 25 10.60 6.06 11.22
N PHE A 26 10.72 6.04 12.56
CA PHE A 26 11.56 6.93 13.38
C PHE A 26 11.52 8.40 12.98
N ASP A 27 10.32 8.99 12.99
CA ASP A 27 10.09 10.32 12.46
C ASP A 27 9.55 11.30 13.53
N PRO A 28 10.40 11.89 14.40
CA PRO A 28 11.82 11.60 14.59
C PRO A 28 12.08 10.46 15.60
N VAL A 29 13.35 10.15 15.88
CA VAL A 29 13.74 9.26 17.00
C VAL A 29 13.41 9.97 18.32
N HIS A 30 12.62 9.35 19.18
CA HIS A 30 12.26 9.90 20.49
C HIS A 30 12.70 8.94 21.60
N LYS A 31 12.61 9.32 22.88
CA LYS A 31 13.07 8.51 24.02
C LYS A 31 12.50 7.08 24.04
N GLY A 32 11.25 6.90 23.59
CA GLY A 32 10.66 5.56 23.40
C GLY A 32 11.35 4.71 22.32
N HIS A 33 11.80 5.31 21.22
CA HIS A 33 12.61 4.65 20.20
C HIS A 33 14.01 4.34 20.74
N VAL A 34 14.62 5.24 21.53
CA VAL A 34 15.91 4.98 22.19
C VAL A 34 15.84 3.74 23.07
N LYS A 35 14.79 3.61 23.91
CA LYS A 35 14.59 2.40 24.72
C LYS A 35 14.47 1.12 23.89
N LEU A 36 13.80 1.21 22.74
CA LEU A 36 13.67 0.10 21.78
C LEU A 36 15.05 -0.28 21.20
N ILE A 37 15.81 0.70 20.75
CA ILE A 37 17.16 0.51 20.18
C ILE A 37 18.11 -0.05 21.25
N GLN A 38 18.10 0.50 22.46
CA GLN A 38 18.90 -0.01 23.60
C GLN A 38 18.54 -1.44 23.98
N LYS A 39 17.27 -1.86 23.84
CA LYS A 39 16.90 -3.27 24.02
C LYS A 39 17.53 -4.13 22.94
N GLY A 40 17.48 -3.70 21.68
CA GLY A 40 18.16 -4.36 20.56
C GLY A 40 19.67 -4.46 20.79
N ARG A 41 20.31 -3.35 21.18
CA ARG A 41 21.76 -3.26 21.42
C ARG A 41 22.21 -4.24 22.49
N ARG A 42 21.52 -4.26 23.65
CA ARG A 42 21.82 -5.22 24.72
C ARG A 42 21.68 -6.69 24.28
N LEU A 43 20.72 -7.00 23.40
CA LEU A 43 20.59 -8.36 22.87
C LEU A 43 21.74 -8.68 21.92
N ALA A 44 22.14 -7.71 21.10
CA ALA A 44 23.17 -7.84 20.10
C ALA A 44 24.55 -8.03 20.77
N ASP A 45 24.87 -7.22 21.78
CA ASP A 45 26.09 -7.36 22.58
C ASP A 45 26.17 -8.71 23.29
N LYS A 46 25.05 -9.16 23.88
CA LYS A 46 24.98 -10.46 24.57
C LYS A 46 25.30 -11.63 23.63
N LYS A 47 25.02 -11.48 22.33
CA LYS A 47 25.15 -12.55 21.34
C LYS A 47 26.34 -12.37 20.40
N GLY A 48 27.05 -11.25 20.47
CA GLY A 48 28.04 -10.88 19.46
C GLY A 48 27.43 -10.68 18.07
N GLU A 49 26.24 -10.10 18.02
CA GLU A 49 25.44 -9.85 16.80
C GLU A 49 25.37 -8.34 16.50
N GLU A 50 24.93 -7.98 15.29
CA GLU A 50 24.71 -6.58 14.91
C GLU A 50 23.23 -6.17 15.07
N LEU A 51 22.99 -4.95 15.53
CA LEU A 51 21.67 -4.31 15.53
C LEU A 51 21.45 -3.52 14.24
N VAL A 52 20.51 -4.00 13.43
CA VAL A 52 20.17 -3.42 12.13
C VAL A 52 18.76 -2.83 12.15
N ILE A 53 18.63 -1.60 11.65
CA ILE A 53 17.36 -0.89 11.58
C ILE A 53 16.88 -0.76 10.14
N TYR A 54 15.76 -1.39 9.86
CA TYR A 54 15.05 -1.34 8.59
C TYR A 54 14.14 -0.12 8.54
N LEU A 55 14.70 0.96 8.01
CA LEU A 55 14.13 2.30 8.05
C LEU A 55 13.47 2.65 6.72
N ASN A 56 12.20 3.06 6.77
CA ASN A 56 11.48 3.47 5.57
C ASN A 56 12.08 4.77 4.98
N LYS A 57 12.21 4.81 3.65
CA LYS A 57 12.69 5.96 2.86
C LYS A 57 11.66 6.37 1.81
N GLY A 58 11.59 7.68 1.56
CA GLY A 58 10.56 8.30 0.72
C GLY A 58 9.25 8.52 1.48
N TYR A 59 8.49 7.44 1.73
CA TYR A 59 7.16 7.51 2.34
C TYR A 59 7.07 6.67 3.63
N SER A 60 6.39 7.22 4.64
CA SER A 60 6.08 6.53 5.90
C SER A 60 5.08 5.38 5.71
N ALA A 61 4.94 4.51 6.72
CA ALA A 61 3.91 3.48 6.71
C ALA A 61 2.46 4.04 6.68
N ASN A 62 2.29 5.35 6.87
CA ASN A 62 1.04 6.08 6.69
C ASN A 62 0.91 6.77 5.33
N HIS A 63 1.83 6.51 4.39
CA HIS A 63 1.81 6.99 3.01
C HIS A 63 1.96 8.52 2.88
N ALA A 64 2.71 9.13 3.79
CA ALA A 64 3.05 10.55 3.74
C ALA A 64 4.58 10.73 3.74
N PRO A 65 5.08 11.85 3.19
CA PRO A 65 6.45 12.28 3.39
C PRO A 65 6.82 12.28 4.88
N PHE A 66 8.09 12.02 5.16
CA PHE A 66 8.62 12.13 6.52
C PHE A 66 8.82 13.60 6.89
N PHE A 67 8.75 13.89 8.17
CA PHE A 67 9.14 15.21 8.67
C PHE A 67 10.65 15.40 8.59
N ALA A 68 11.43 14.41 9.04
CA ALA A 68 12.87 14.41 8.88
C ALA A 68 13.32 13.54 7.70
N SER A 69 14.38 13.96 7.00
CA SER A 69 14.98 13.23 5.88
C SER A 69 15.40 11.81 6.30
N TYR A 70 15.59 10.92 5.32
CA TYR A 70 16.09 9.57 5.62
C TYR A 70 17.47 9.63 6.27
N GLU A 71 18.32 10.53 5.80
CA GLU A 71 19.68 10.75 6.25
C GLU A 71 19.68 11.23 7.72
N ALA A 72 18.84 12.21 8.05
CA ALA A 72 18.70 12.69 9.42
C ALA A 72 18.18 11.60 10.37
N ARG A 73 17.13 10.88 9.99
CA ARG A 73 16.56 9.78 10.79
C ARG A 73 17.55 8.61 10.95
N SER A 74 18.35 8.34 9.92
CA SER A 74 19.43 7.35 9.97
C SER A 74 20.49 7.76 10.98
N ARG A 75 20.95 9.02 10.93
CA ARG A 75 21.91 9.58 11.89
C ARG A 75 21.37 9.50 13.32
N MET A 76 20.12 9.89 13.56
CA MET A 76 19.49 9.78 14.89
C MET A 76 19.46 8.34 15.41
N ALA A 77 19.20 7.37 14.53
CA ALA A 77 19.13 5.96 14.90
C ALA A 77 20.52 5.36 15.21
N LEU A 78 21.55 5.76 14.47
CA LEU A 78 22.94 5.38 14.72
C LEU A 78 23.42 5.95 16.06
N GLU A 79 23.19 7.25 16.31
CA GLU A 79 23.50 7.91 17.60
C GLU A 79 22.75 7.27 18.79
N ALA A 80 21.58 6.67 18.55
CA ALA A 80 20.82 5.95 19.56
C ALA A 80 21.34 4.52 19.83
N GLY A 81 22.34 4.04 19.08
CA GLY A 81 23.03 2.76 19.30
C GLY A 81 22.75 1.66 18.27
N ALA A 82 22.23 2.00 17.10
CA ALA A 82 22.17 1.07 15.96
C ALA A 82 23.55 0.91 15.30
N ASP A 83 23.89 -0.29 14.81
CA ASP A 83 25.12 -0.51 14.04
C ASP A 83 24.95 -0.14 12.57
N ARG A 84 23.76 -0.43 12.02
CA ARG A 84 23.50 -0.30 10.59
C ARG A 84 22.06 0.09 10.30
N ILE A 85 21.87 0.91 9.27
CA ILE A 85 20.55 1.25 8.73
C ILE A 85 20.40 0.60 7.36
N VAL A 86 19.26 -0.06 7.14
CA VAL A 86 18.87 -0.65 5.86
C VAL A 86 17.64 0.09 5.34
N PRO A 87 17.71 0.71 4.14
CA PRO A 87 16.58 1.45 3.58
C PRO A 87 15.46 0.51 3.11
N ILE A 88 14.21 0.88 3.39
CA ILE A 88 13.03 0.30 2.74
C ILE A 88 12.45 1.33 1.80
N GLU A 89 12.59 1.06 0.50
CA GLU A 89 12.24 1.99 -0.56
C GLU A 89 11.16 1.41 -1.47
N GLY A 90 10.40 2.30 -2.10
CA GLY A 90 9.50 1.93 -3.18
C GLY A 90 8.21 1.20 -2.78
N LEU A 91 7.99 0.91 -1.50
CA LEU A 91 6.82 0.16 -1.05
C LEU A 91 5.63 1.05 -0.67
N HIS A 92 5.84 2.12 0.12
CA HIS A 92 4.73 2.80 0.81
C HIS A 92 3.96 3.83 -0.03
N HIS A 93 4.35 4.12 -1.27
CA HIS A 93 3.45 4.80 -2.23
C HIS A 93 2.74 3.82 -3.18
N ARG A 94 3.06 2.52 -3.07
CA ARG A 94 2.53 1.46 -3.95
C ARG A 94 1.63 0.47 -3.23
N LEU A 95 1.95 0.14 -1.98
CA LEU A 95 1.37 -0.98 -1.26
C LEU A 95 0.85 -0.57 0.11
N THR A 96 -0.28 -1.16 0.49
CA THR A 96 -0.78 -1.06 1.85
C THR A 96 0.06 -1.93 2.81
N MET A 97 -0.03 -1.65 4.11
CA MET A 97 0.61 -2.48 5.14
C MET A 97 0.27 -3.98 5.09
N ALA A 98 -0.83 -4.37 4.44
CA ALA A 98 -1.16 -5.77 4.28
C ALA A 98 -0.11 -6.52 3.45
N TYR A 99 0.46 -5.85 2.44
CA TYR A 99 1.49 -6.37 1.53
C TYR A 99 2.90 -6.01 1.97
N THR A 100 3.13 -4.84 2.59
CA THR A 100 4.51 -4.46 2.96
C THR A 100 5.07 -5.24 4.13
N VAL A 101 4.23 -5.72 5.07
CA VAL A 101 4.69 -6.54 6.20
C VAL A 101 5.34 -7.86 5.75
N PRO A 102 4.74 -8.71 4.89
CA PRO A 102 5.41 -9.90 4.39
C PRO A 102 6.72 -9.62 3.68
N ILE A 103 6.77 -8.56 2.86
CA ILE A 103 8.00 -8.16 2.16
C ILE A 103 9.10 -7.79 3.16
N ARG A 104 8.78 -7.02 4.21
CA ARG A 104 9.76 -6.62 5.22
C ARG A 104 10.28 -7.78 6.05
N ILE A 105 9.42 -8.72 6.44
CA ILE A 105 9.85 -9.92 7.18
C ILE A 105 10.72 -10.81 6.29
N ALA A 106 10.33 -11.00 5.02
CA ALA A 106 11.12 -11.75 4.04
C ALA A 106 12.53 -11.16 3.89
N MET A 107 12.64 -9.85 3.67
CA MET A 107 13.93 -9.15 3.58
C MET A 107 14.79 -9.34 4.84
N MET A 108 14.19 -9.20 6.04
CA MET A 108 14.93 -9.46 7.29
C MET A 108 15.41 -10.91 7.41
N LEU A 109 14.59 -11.88 6.99
CA LEU A 109 15.00 -13.29 6.97
C LEU A 109 16.12 -13.53 5.95
N GLU A 110 16.02 -12.95 4.76
CA GLU A 110 17.03 -13.06 3.70
C GLU A 110 18.38 -12.44 4.13
N ASP A 111 18.35 -11.35 4.87
CA ASP A 111 19.55 -10.67 5.38
C ASP A 111 20.22 -11.37 6.57
N GLY A 112 19.60 -12.39 7.17
CA GLY A 112 20.18 -13.08 8.34
C GLY A 112 19.66 -12.63 9.71
N VAL A 113 18.56 -11.87 9.76
CA VAL A 113 17.94 -11.48 11.04
C VAL A 113 17.34 -12.69 11.76
N VAL A 114 17.73 -12.89 13.01
CA VAL A 114 17.25 -13.98 13.87
C VAL A 114 16.32 -13.48 14.98
N ASP A 115 16.52 -12.26 15.46
CA ASP A 115 15.73 -11.65 16.52
C ASP A 115 15.12 -10.34 16.03
N TYR A 116 13.87 -10.08 16.40
CA TYR A 116 13.14 -8.88 16.03
C TYR A 116 12.65 -8.17 17.29
N VAL A 117 12.94 -6.88 17.44
CA VAL A 117 12.54 -6.11 18.61
C VAL A 117 11.43 -5.13 18.23
N ASP A 118 10.35 -5.10 19.01
CA ASP A 118 9.22 -4.18 18.81
C ASP A 118 8.67 -3.69 20.16
N ALA A 119 7.93 -2.60 20.13
CA ALA A 119 7.28 -2.03 21.32
C ALA A 119 5.76 -2.15 21.20
N ALA A 120 5.12 -2.77 22.19
CA ALA A 120 3.66 -2.85 22.25
C ALA A 120 3.16 -3.11 23.68
N ASN A 121 2.07 -2.43 24.04
CA ASN A 121 1.37 -2.63 25.32
C ASN A 121 0.40 -3.81 25.24
N VAL A 122 0.92 -5.02 25.05
CA VAL A 122 0.14 -6.27 25.03
C VAL A 122 1.02 -7.47 25.39
N SER A 123 0.43 -8.48 26.03
CA SER A 123 1.19 -9.68 26.39
C SER A 123 1.60 -10.48 25.13
N PRO A 124 2.88 -10.92 25.04
CA PRO A 124 3.35 -11.72 23.91
C PRO A 124 2.54 -13.01 23.70
N LYS A 125 2.13 -13.67 24.79
CA LYS A 125 1.31 -14.90 24.76
C LYS A 125 -0.03 -14.68 24.07
N SER A 126 -0.69 -13.53 24.31
CA SER A 126 -1.95 -13.20 23.66
C SER A 126 -1.76 -12.95 22.16
N ILE A 127 -0.71 -12.18 21.78
CA ILE A 127 -0.40 -11.93 20.37
C ILE A 127 -0.15 -13.24 19.62
N GLN A 128 0.70 -14.12 20.15
CA GLN A 128 1.03 -15.41 19.52
C GLN A 128 -0.21 -16.27 19.29
N ARG A 129 -1.13 -16.32 20.26
CA ARG A 129 -2.40 -17.05 20.15
C ARG A 129 -3.28 -16.52 19.02
N TYR A 130 -3.45 -15.20 18.93
CA TYR A 130 -4.22 -14.59 17.84
C TYR A 130 -3.54 -14.81 16.49
N ALA A 131 -2.23 -14.58 16.41
CA ALA A 131 -1.44 -14.73 15.20
C ALA A 131 -1.48 -16.17 14.64
N ALA A 132 -1.35 -17.19 15.50
CA ALA A 132 -1.43 -18.59 15.08
C ALA A 132 -2.77 -18.94 14.43
N LYS A 133 -3.89 -18.38 14.93
CA LYS A 133 -5.22 -18.57 14.33
C LYS A 133 -5.30 -17.96 12.92
N PHE A 134 -4.73 -16.77 12.72
CA PHE A 134 -4.71 -16.12 11.41
C PHE A 134 -3.76 -16.82 10.43
N ALA A 135 -2.58 -17.22 10.90
CA ALA A 135 -1.60 -17.97 10.12
C ALA A 135 -2.17 -19.31 9.64
N LYS A 136 -2.80 -20.09 10.55
CA LYS A 136 -3.44 -21.37 10.21
C LYS A 136 -4.55 -21.22 9.17
N LYS A 137 -5.34 -20.14 9.25
CA LYS A 137 -6.40 -19.84 8.29
C LYS A 137 -5.90 -19.23 6.98
N GLY A 138 -4.64 -18.77 6.94
CA GLY A 138 -4.09 -18.04 5.82
C GLY A 138 -4.75 -16.69 5.58
N ILE A 139 -5.28 -16.02 6.62
CA ILE A 139 -6.01 -14.75 6.51
C ILE A 139 -5.18 -13.62 7.14
N PHE A 140 -4.56 -12.78 6.32
CA PHE A 140 -3.65 -11.71 6.78
C PHE A 140 -4.16 -10.31 6.45
N SER A 141 -4.97 -10.19 5.39
CA SER A 141 -5.65 -8.94 5.01
C SER A 141 -6.84 -8.62 5.91
N GLY A 142 -7.49 -9.66 6.45
CA GLY A 142 -8.79 -9.58 7.13
C GLY A 142 -8.77 -9.48 8.66
N ILE A 143 -7.63 -9.12 9.27
CA ILE A 143 -7.51 -8.97 10.74
C ILE A 143 -8.43 -7.82 11.22
N PRO A 144 -9.42 -8.07 12.08
CA PRO A 144 -10.38 -7.06 12.52
C PRO A 144 -9.73 -5.83 13.17
N ARG A 145 -10.28 -4.64 12.90
CA ARG A 145 -9.81 -3.38 13.50
C ARG A 145 -10.03 -3.31 15.01
N SER A 146 -11.01 -4.05 15.52
CA SER A 146 -11.32 -4.14 16.96
C SER A 146 -10.28 -4.92 17.75
N LEU A 147 -9.38 -5.69 17.10
CA LEU A 147 -8.35 -6.41 17.82
C LEU A 147 -7.24 -5.44 18.29
N PRO A 148 -6.84 -5.52 19.57
CA PRO A 148 -5.75 -4.70 20.09
C PRO A 148 -4.44 -5.04 19.37
N ASN A 149 -3.64 -4.02 19.05
CA ASN A 149 -2.34 -4.18 18.41
C ASN A 149 -2.37 -5.04 17.13
N ARG A 150 -3.42 -4.89 16.30
CA ARG A 150 -3.62 -5.65 15.05
C ARG A 150 -2.38 -5.72 14.14
N ASN A 151 -1.56 -4.67 14.13
CA ASN A 151 -0.36 -4.60 13.31
C ASN A 151 0.67 -5.61 13.82
N VAL A 152 0.92 -5.66 15.13
CA VAL A 152 1.81 -6.64 15.76
C VAL A 152 1.30 -8.06 15.52
N ILE A 153 -0.01 -8.30 15.65
CA ILE A 153 -0.63 -9.61 15.31
C ILE A 153 -0.32 -10.00 13.86
N ARG A 154 -0.38 -9.05 12.91
CA ARG A 154 -0.03 -9.29 11.50
C ARG A 154 1.43 -9.71 11.35
N TRP A 155 2.37 -9.00 12.00
CA TRP A 155 3.79 -9.35 11.95
C TRP A 155 4.04 -10.79 12.41
N PHE A 156 3.48 -11.20 13.55
CA PHE A 156 3.61 -12.57 14.04
C PHE A 156 2.98 -13.59 13.09
N ALA A 157 1.78 -13.32 12.59
CA ALA A 157 1.08 -14.26 11.71
C ALA A 157 1.87 -14.48 10.41
N VAL A 158 2.42 -13.40 9.85
CA VAL A 158 3.21 -13.46 8.62
C VAL A 158 4.56 -14.16 8.85
N ASN A 159 5.21 -13.96 10.00
CA ASN A 159 6.40 -14.73 10.37
C ASN A 159 6.13 -16.25 10.42
N GLU A 160 4.97 -16.65 10.98
CA GLU A 160 4.52 -18.04 10.96
C GLU A 160 4.28 -18.57 9.55
N PHE A 161 3.69 -17.75 8.67
CA PHE A 161 3.48 -18.11 7.27
C PHE A 161 4.79 -18.34 6.52
N LEU A 162 5.74 -17.40 6.65
CA LEU A 162 7.02 -17.41 5.92
C LEU A 162 7.97 -18.53 6.38
N TYR A 163 7.73 -19.15 7.54
CA TYR A 163 8.45 -20.35 7.96
C TYR A 163 8.40 -21.47 6.91
N LYS A 164 7.29 -21.60 6.16
CA LYS A 164 7.18 -22.62 5.10
C LYS A 164 8.18 -22.43 3.97
N LYS A 165 8.61 -21.20 3.72
CA LYS A 165 9.59 -20.85 2.68
C LYS A 165 11.01 -20.87 3.23
N TYR A 166 11.25 -20.19 4.35
CA TYR A 166 12.61 -19.95 4.83
C TYR A 166 13.09 -21.02 5.83
N HIS A 167 12.20 -21.86 6.36
CA HIS A 167 12.50 -22.84 7.41
C HIS A 167 13.14 -22.24 8.69
N ARG A 168 12.94 -20.93 8.89
CA ARG A 168 13.35 -20.17 10.07
C ARG A 168 12.32 -19.09 10.38
N LYS A 169 12.33 -18.63 11.62
CA LYS A 169 11.42 -17.60 12.14
C LYS A 169 12.22 -16.53 12.84
N LEU A 170 11.76 -15.29 12.76
CA LEU A 170 12.22 -14.23 13.63
C LEU A 170 11.75 -14.51 15.07
N LYS A 171 12.64 -14.38 16.04
CA LYS A 171 12.31 -14.41 17.46
C LYS A 171 11.90 -13.01 17.91
N PHE A 172 10.62 -12.83 18.20
CA PHE A 172 10.07 -11.53 18.61
C PHE A 172 10.37 -11.23 20.09
N HIS A 173 10.88 -10.03 20.34
CA HIS A 173 11.09 -9.43 21.67
C HIS A 173 10.20 -8.19 21.78
N ILE A 174 9.09 -8.31 22.49
CA ILE A 174 8.16 -7.21 22.70
C ILE A 174 8.45 -6.54 24.03
N ILE A 175 8.73 -5.24 24.00
CA ILE A 175 8.85 -4.40 25.20
C ILE A 175 7.60 -3.52 25.37
N PRO A 176 7.26 -3.11 26.60
CA PRO A 176 6.25 -2.09 26.83
C PRO A 176 6.61 -0.77 26.14
N GLU A 177 5.62 -0.03 25.66
CA GLU A 177 5.84 1.33 25.16
C GLU A 177 6.29 2.24 26.31
N GLU A 178 7.21 3.16 26.04
CA GLU A 178 7.72 4.10 27.04
C GLU A 178 6.79 5.30 27.26
N THR A 179 6.77 5.80 28.48
CA THR A 179 6.12 7.06 28.87
C THR A 179 7.14 7.99 29.55
N VAL A 180 6.95 9.31 29.43
CA VAL A 180 7.74 10.31 30.17
C VAL A 180 6.78 11.06 31.08
N GLY A 181 6.99 10.98 32.41
CA GLY A 181 6.07 11.57 33.38
C GLY A 181 4.64 10.99 33.32
N GLY A 182 4.49 9.74 32.87
CA GLY A 182 3.18 9.11 32.64
C GLY A 182 2.54 9.43 31.29
N GLU A 183 3.09 10.37 30.52
CA GLU A 183 2.58 10.75 29.20
C GLU A 183 3.11 9.80 28.11
N LYS A 184 2.22 9.36 27.21
CA LYS A 184 2.60 8.56 26.04
C LYS A 184 3.37 9.42 25.03
N ILE A 185 4.53 8.94 24.63
CA ILE A 185 5.35 9.59 23.61
C ILE A 185 4.71 9.36 22.23
N SER A 186 4.54 10.43 21.44
CA SER A 186 3.95 10.36 20.11
C SER A 186 4.71 11.24 19.13
N GLY A 187 5.39 10.62 18.16
CA GLY A 187 6.07 11.35 17.08
C GLY A 187 5.16 12.32 16.33
N ARG A 188 3.87 12.00 16.16
CA ARG A 188 2.90 12.93 15.54
C ARG A 188 2.70 14.21 16.35
N VAL A 189 2.64 14.09 17.68
CA VAL A 189 2.45 15.24 18.58
C VAL A 189 3.71 16.09 18.58
N ILE A 190 4.89 15.47 18.71
CA ILE A 190 6.19 16.16 18.65
C ILE A 190 6.31 16.99 17.36
N ARG A 191 6.07 16.37 16.20
CA ARG A 191 6.14 17.07 14.90
C ARG A 191 5.16 18.24 14.80
N ARG A 192 3.94 18.04 15.29
CA ARG A 192 2.91 19.09 15.28
C ARG A 192 3.35 20.28 16.15
N GLU A 193 3.87 20.02 17.35
CA GLU A 193 4.34 21.08 18.25
C GLU A 193 5.49 21.88 17.62
N ILE A 194 6.44 21.22 16.94
CA ILE A 194 7.51 21.92 16.22
C ILE A 194 6.95 22.80 15.09
N LEU A 195 6.00 22.28 14.30
CA LEU A 195 5.35 23.02 13.22
C LEU A 195 4.57 24.23 13.73
N GLU A 196 3.79 24.05 14.81
CA GLU A 196 2.99 25.12 15.42
C GLU A 196 3.85 26.20 16.11
N ASN A 197 5.11 25.89 16.44
CA ASN A 197 6.07 26.82 17.04
C ASN A 197 7.08 27.38 16.01
N ASN A 198 6.68 27.53 14.74
CA ASN A 198 7.50 28.10 13.68
C ASN A 198 8.86 27.40 13.53
N MET A 199 8.84 26.06 13.53
CA MET A 199 10.03 25.20 13.43
C MET A 199 11.01 25.33 14.60
N LYS A 200 10.63 25.92 15.73
CA LYS A 200 11.38 25.81 16.99
C LYS A 200 10.95 24.57 17.75
N ILE A 201 11.89 23.93 18.46
CA ILE A 201 11.59 22.78 19.32
C ILE A 201 11.21 23.32 20.71
N PRO A 202 9.91 23.36 21.09
CA PRO A 202 9.53 23.82 22.43
C PRO A 202 9.91 22.79 23.50
N GLU A 203 9.97 23.21 24.76
CA GLU A 203 10.26 22.33 25.91
C GLU A 203 9.28 21.15 25.99
N SER A 204 8.01 21.38 25.64
CA SER A 204 6.95 20.36 25.57
C SER A 204 7.28 19.22 24.60
N ALA A 205 8.03 19.49 23.53
CA ALA A 205 8.51 18.50 22.58
C ALA A 205 9.88 17.94 22.99
N ALA A 206 10.79 18.83 23.42
CA ALA A 206 12.16 18.50 23.80
C ALA A 206 12.21 17.45 24.92
N LYS A 207 11.30 17.51 25.91
CA LYS A 207 11.24 16.52 27.00
C LYS A 207 11.11 15.07 26.53
N PHE A 208 10.60 14.84 25.32
CA PHE A 208 10.43 13.51 24.72
C PHE A 208 11.56 13.07 23.79
N LEU A 209 12.51 13.96 23.46
CA LEU A 209 13.59 13.73 22.51
C LEU A 209 14.92 13.54 23.26
N PRO A 210 15.83 12.68 22.77
CA PRO A 210 17.21 12.70 23.24
C PRO A 210 17.94 13.93 22.68
N ASP A 211 18.94 14.43 23.41
CA ASP A 211 19.69 15.64 23.04
C ASP A 211 20.32 15.53 21.64
N THR A 212 20.83 14.35 21.28
CA THR A 212 21.37 14.08 19.94
C THR A 212 20.32 14.25 18.84
N THR A 213 19.06 13.88 19.09
CA THR A 213 17.98 14.12 18.11
C THR A 213 17.60 15.59 18.05
N ILE A 214 17.60 16.31 19.17
CA ILE A 214 17.36 17.76 19.19
C ILE A 214 18.39 18.46 18.32
N GLN A 215 19.68 18.21 18.55
CA GLN A 215 20.76 18.79 17.75
C GLN A 215 20.62 18.48 16.26
N ILE A 216 20.35 17.22 15.90
CA ILE A 216 20.17 16.82 14.50
C ILE A 216 18.96 17.54 13.87
N LEU A 217 17.85 17.68 14.60
CA LEU A 217 16.67 18.39 14.11
C LEU A 217 16.95 19.88 13.94
N GLU A 218 17.62 20.53 14.87
CA GLU A 218 17.99 21.94 14.77
C GLU A 218 18.92 22.19 13.56
N GLU A 219 19.88 21.31 13.32
CA GLU A 219 20.72 21.36 12.11
C GLU A 219 19.87 21.28 10.83
N GLU A 220 18.93 20.34 10.75
CA GLU A 220 18.08 20.17 9.56
C GLU A 220 17.06 21.32 9.39
N ILE A 221 16.55 21.87 10.49
CA ILE A 221 15.70 23.08 10.47
C ILE A 221 16.48 24.27 9.93
N SER A 222 17.73 24.48 10.38
CA SER A 222 18.56 25.59 9.93
C SER A 222 18.91 25.51 8.43
N LYS A 223 19.00 24.30 7.89
CA LYS A 223 19.19 24.05 6.44
C LYS A 223 17.92 24.21 5.62
N GLY A 224 16.75 24.32 6.25
CA GLY A 224 15.46 24.30 5.56
C GLY A 224 15.13 22.94 4.92
N SER A 225 15.74 21.84 5.39
CA SER A 225 15.51 20.49 4.85
C SER A 225 14.31 19.78 5.46
N ILE A 226 13.69 20.37 6.48
CA ILE A 226 12.47 19.88 7.12
C ILE A 226 11.41 20.99 7.25
N PRO A 227 10.10 20.66 7.19
CA PRO A 227 9.53 19.33 7.03
C PRO A 227 9.68 18.80 5.59
N GLY A 228 9.67 17.48 5.40
CA GLY A 228 9.47 16.91 4.08
C GLY A 228 8.08 17.27 3.54
N GLU A 229 8.02 17.77 2.31
CA GLU A 229 6.80 18.26 1.67
C GLU A 229 6.37 17.40 0.48
N ARG A 230 5.09 17.48 0.14
CA ARG A 230 4.56 16.92 -1.10
C ARG A 230 4.82 17.85 -2.27
N ASN A 231 4.95 17.29 -3.47
CA ASN A 231 4.98 18.06 -4.71
C ASN A 231 3.55 18.50 -5.12
N LEU A 232 3.05 19.55 -4.45
CA LEU A 232 1.67 20.02 -4.65
C LEU A 232 1.39 20.45 -6.09
N LYS A 233 2.40 20.97 -6.81
CA LYS A 233 2.30 21.34 -8.22
C LYS A 233 2.01 20.12 -9.11
N VAL A 234 2.70 19.00 -8.89
CA VAL A 234 2.45 17.76 -9.61
C VAL A 234 1.10 17.16 -9.24
N ILE A 235 0.78 17.12 -7.95
CA ILE A 235 -0.48 16.60 -7.42
C ILE A 235 -1.67 17.34 -8.03
N THR A 236 -1.73 18.66 -7.85
CA THR A 236 -2.84 19.48 -8.37
C THR A 236 -2.92 19.41 -9.88
N LYS A 237 -1.80 19.47 -10.61
CA LYS A 237 -1.78 19.29 -12.07
C LYS A 237 -2.44 17.98 -12.47
N ARG A 238 -2.02 16.84 -11.92
CA ARG A 238 -2.55 15.53 -12.30
C ARG A 238 -4.01 15.37 -11.89
N PHE A 239 -4.37 15.74 -10.65
CA PHE A 239 -5.75 15.67 -10.18
C PHE A 239 -6.69 16.58 -10.98
N ASN A 240 -6.22 17.71 -11.52
CA ASN A 240 -7.04 18.59 -12.36
C ASN A 240 -7.13 18.14 -13.83
N THR A 241 -6.08 17.54 -14.38
CA THR A 241 -5.96 17.34 -15.83
C THR A 241 -6.18 15.90 -16.30
N TYR A 242 -5.94 14.89 -15.46
CA TYR A 242 -6.12 13.49 -15.89
C TYR A 242 -7.57 13.18 -16.24
N SER A 243 -7.79 12.39 -17.29
CA SER A 243 -9.12 11.91 -17.67
C SER A 243 -9.66 10.92 -16.62
N ARG A 244 -10.97 10.63 -16.64
CA ARG A 244 -11.56 9.57 -15.80
C ARG A 244 -10.86 8.22 -16.01
N PRO A 245 -10.61 7.75 -17.25
CA PRO A 245 -9.86 6.51 -17.46
C PRO A 245 -8.43 6.57 -16.95
N LYS A 246 -7.69 7.67 -17.20
CA LYS A 246 -6.32 7.82 -16.71
C LYS A 246 -6.26 7.79 -15.17
N LEU A 247 -7.17 8.48 -14.48
CA LEU A 247 -7.29 8.39 -13.02
C LEU A 247 -7.70 6.99 -12.55
N THR A 248 -8.57 6.30 -13.29
CA THR A 248 -8.95 4.91 -13.00
C THR A 248 -7.74 4.00 -13.07
N ASN A 249 -6.78 4.25 -13.97
CA ASN A 249 -5.55 3.46 -14.08
C ASN A 249 -4.48 3.81 -13.02
N ILE A 250 -4.64 4.89 -12.26
CA ILE A 250 -3.80 5.14 -11.09
C ILE A 250 -4.20 4.15 -9.98
N ALA A 251 -3.20 3.59 -9.30
CA ALA A 251 -3.44 2.67 -8.20
C ALA A 251 -4.20 3.36 -7.05
N HIS A 252 -4.96 2.60 -6.27
CA HIS A 252 -5.67 3.07 -5.07
C HIS A 252 -6.84 4.03 -5.37
N MET A 253 -7.19 4.24 -6.64
CA MET A 253 -8.35 5.03 -7.08
C MET A 253 -9.52 4.10 -7.43
N SER A 254 -10.62 4.14 -6.66
CA SER A 254 -11.89 3.49 -6.99
C SER A 254 -12.71 4.33 -7.97
N ALA A 255 -13.78 3.75 -8.54
CA ALA A 255 -14.70 4.50 -9.40
C ALA A 255 -15.27 5.74 -8.67
N ASP A 256 -15.70 5.57 -7.42
CA ASP A 256 -16.29 6.65 -6.62
C ASP A 256 -15.26 7.76 -6.33
N ALA A 257 -14.01 7.38 -6.02
CA ALA A 257 -12.93 8.34 -5.80
C ALA A 257 -12.61 9.14 -7.06
N VAL A 258 -12.54 8.48 -8.22
CA VAL A 258 -12.34 9.13 -9.52
C VAL A 258 -13.47 10.12 -9.81
N ASN A 259 -14.73 9.71 -9.60
CA ASN A 259 -15.88 10.56 -9.84
C ASN A 259 -15.95 11.76 -8.89
N ALA A 260 -15.68 11.55 -7.60
CA ALA A 260 -15.60 12.63 -6.61
C ALA A 260 -14.50 13.63 -6.96
N VAL A 261 -13.32 13.13 -7.38
CA VAL A 261 -12.21 13.96 -7.84
C VAL A 261 -12.59 14.78 -9.07
N VAL A 262 -13.20 14.18 -10.09
CA VAL A 262 -13.55 14.91 -11.30
C VAL A 262 -14.64 15.95 -11.02
N LYS A 263 -15.58 15.65 -10.13
CA LYS A 263 -16.64 16.58 -9.70
C LYS A 263 -16.07 17.75 -8.89
N GLY A 264 -15.05 17.53 -8.07
CA GLY A 264 -14.48 18.55 -7.18
C GLY A 264 -13.46 19.50 -7.83
N ARG A 265 -13.14 19.32 -9.12
CA ARG A 265 -12.20 20.20 -9.83
C ARG A 265 -12.72 21.64 -9.90
N SER A 266 -11.85 22.66 -9.89
CA SER A 266 -10.38 22.58 -9.87
C SER A 266 -9.79 22.69 -8.45
N TYR A 267 -8.66 22.02 -8.25
CA TYR A 267 -7.91 21.98 -7.00
C TYR A 267 -6.74 22.95 -7.02
N LYS A 268 -6.61 23.75 -5.96
CA LYS A 268 -5.46 24.61 -5.67
C LYS A 268 -4.64 24.11 -4.49
N TYR A 269 -5.29 23.40 -3.56
CA TYR A 269 -4.72 22.97 -2.29
C TYR A 269 -4.99 21.48 -2.05
N GLU A 270 -4.15 20.85 -1.22
CA GLU A 270 -4.28 19.41 -0.92
C GLU A 270 -5.55 19.08 -0.13
N ASP A 271 -6.00 19.95 0.78
CA ASP A 271 -7.20 19.78 1.61
C ASP A 271 -8.50 19.62 0.78
N GLN A 272 -8.60 20.31 -0.36
CA GLN A 272 -9.71 20.16 -1.31
C GLN A 272 -9.74 18.77 -1.97
N ILE A 273 -8.56 18.23 -2.28
CA ILE A 273 -8.39 16.87 -2.81
C ILE A 273 -8.76 15.85 -1.72
N TRP A 274 -8.29 16.09 -0.49
CA TRP A 274 -8.68 15.30 0.68
C TRP A 274 -10.19 15.26 0.83
N ALA A 275 -10.87 16.40 0.83
CA ALA A 275 -12.33 16.48 0.94
C ALA A 275 -13.02 15.60 -0.12
N SER A 276 -12.56 15.66 -1.36
CA SER A 276 -13.10 14.86 -2.47
C SER A 276 -12.94 13.35 -2.23
N LEU A 277 -11.74 12.91 -1.82
CA LEU A 277 -11.49 11.49 -1.50
C LEU A 277 -12.27 11.04 -0.25
N ARG A 278 -12.43 11.91 0.74
CA ARG A 278 -13.22 11.64 1.96
C ARG A 278 -14.70 11.44 1.64
N MET A 279 -15.28 12.23 0.74
CA MET A 279 -16.65 12.03 0.25
C MET A 279 -16.83 10.67 -0.44
N ALA A 280 -15.79 10.15 -1.08
CA ALA A 280 -15.77 8.80 -1.68
C ALA A 280 -15.52 7.67 -0.64
N GLY A 281 -15.63 7.96 0.66
CA GLY A 281 -15.51 6.97 1.73
C GLY A 281 -14.08 6.62 2.13
N TYR A 282 -13.06 7.34 1.65
CA TYR A 282 -11.67 6.99 1.95
C TYR A 282 -11.30 7.35 3.38
N GLY A 283 -10.69 6.41 4.10
CA GLY A 283 -10.02 6.66 5.38
C GLY A 283 -8.73 7.48 5.23
N PRO A 284 -8.20 8.14 6.28
CA PRO A 284 -7.02 9.00 6.15
C PRO A 284 -5.78 8.31 5.57
N VAL A 285 -5.59 7.03 5.88
CA VAL A 285 -4.48 6.22 5.36
C VAL A 285 -4.64 5.97 3.85
N LEU A 286 -5.84 5.60 3.40
CA LEU A 286 -6.09 5.34 1.98
C LEU A 286 -6.09 6.64 1.17
N THR A 287 -6.58 7.75 1.73
CA THR A 287 -6.49 9.09 1.12
C THR A 287 -5.03 9.45 0.83
N ARG A 288 -4.14 9.28 1.82
CA ARG A 288 -2.70 9.54 1.64
C ARG A 288 -2.05 8.62 0.60
N LEU A 289 -2.43 7.34 0.59
CA LEU A 289 -1.90 6.39 -0.38
C LEU A 289 -2.33 6.75 -1.81
N ALA A 290 -3.61 7.11 -2.01
CA ALA A 290 -4.10 7.54 -3.31
C ALA A 290 -3.44 8.84 -3.79
N ILE A 291 -3.25 9.82 -2.90
CA ILE A 291 -2.52 11.06 -3.23
C ILE A 291 -1.07 10.74 -3.59
N SER A 292 -0.38 9.87 -2.84
CA SER A 292 1.00 9.49 -3.14
C SER A 292 1.11 8.70 -4.45
N ALA A 293 0.14 7.84 -4.76
CA ALA A 293 0.09 7.15 -6.04
C ALA A 293 -0.11 8.14 -7.20
N VAL A 294 -0.94 9.17 -7.03
CA VAL A 294 -1.08 10.24 -8.04
C VAL A 294 0.17 11.12 -8.12
N GLU A 295 0.82 11.43 -6.99
CA GLU A 295 2.07 12.19 -6.90
C GLU A 295 3.24 11.51 -7.62
N GLU A 296 3.26 10.18 -7.63
CA GLU A 296 4.32 9.36 -8.23
C GLU A 296 3.90 8.71 -9.57
N ASP A 297 2.68 8.96 -10.06
CA ASP A 297 2.08 8.32 -11.25
C ASP A 297 2.08 6.78 -11.20
N VAL A 298 1.89 6.22 -10.00
CA VAL A 298 1.85 4.76 -9.77
C VAL A 298 0.61 4.18 -10.41
N THR A 299 0.82 3.29 -11.38
CA THR A 299 -0.28 2.63 -12.08
C THR A 299 -0.75 1.36 -11.37
N ARG A 300 -1.98 0.92 -11.66
CA ARG A 300 -2.45 -0.41 -11.23
C ARG A 300 -1.55 -1.54 -11.74
N GLY A 301 -1.09 -1.43 -12.98
CA GLY A 301 -0.20 -2.42 -13.60
C GLY A 301 1.14 -2.57 -12.86
N GLU A 302 1.67 -1.46 -12.34
CA GLU A 302 2.89 -1.45 -11.53
C GLU A 302 2.68 -2.15 -10.18
N VAL A 303 1.60 -1.81 -9.46
CA VAL A 303 1.26 -2.48 -8.19
C VAL A 303 0.98 -3.96 -8.39
N TYR A 304 0.24 -4.31 -9.42
CA TYR A 304 -0.03 -5.70 -9.82
C TYR A 304 1.27 -6.47 -10.06
N SER A 305 2.17 -5.95 -10.89
CA SER A 305 3.46 -6.58 -11.20
C SER A 305 4.32 -6.74 -9.94
N LEU A 306 4.31 -5.74 -9.06
CA LEU A 306 5.04 -5.79 -7.80
C LEU A 306 4.53 -6.92 -6.89
N ILE A 307 3.21 -7.04 -6.73
CA ILE A 307 2.58 -8.12 -5.95
C ILE A 307 2.88 -9.48 -6.58
N LYS A 308 2.75 -9.60 -7.91
CA LYS A 308 3.03 -10.85 -8.64
C LYS A 308 4.47 -11.31 -8.49
N ARG A 309 5.43 -10.38 -8.47
CA ARG A 309 6.85 -10.69 -8.23
C ARG A 309 7.04 -11.35 -6.86
N TYR A 310 6.63 -10.67 -5.79
CA TYR A 310 6.74 -11.22 -4.44
C TYR A 310 5.88 -12.49 -4.23
N GLN A 311 4.78 -12.63 -4.97
CA GLN A 311 3.99 -13.85 -4.96
C GLN A 311 4.76 -15.02 -5.60
N LYS A 312 5.44 -14.81 -6.73
CA LYS A 312 6.32 -15.80 -7.35
C LYS A 312 7.43 -16.24 -6.39
N ASP A 313 7.93 -15.28 -5.60
CA ASP A 313 8.92 -15.54 -4.57
C ASP A 313 8.32 -16.23 -3.33
N GLY A 314 7.01 -16.51 -3.27
CA GLY A 314 6.38 -17.16 -2.11
C GLY A 314 6.27 -16.28 -0.86
N ILE A 315 6.41 -14.95 -1.02
CA ILE A 315 6.39 -13.97 0.07
C ILE A 315 4.96 -13.47 0.34
N ILE A 316 4.11 -13.40 -0.69
CA ILE A 316 2.73 -12.94 -0.54
C ILE A 316 1.83 -14.06 0.01
N PRO A 317 1.09 -13.81 1.10
CA PRO A 317 0.15 -14.78 1.63
C PRO A 317 -1.00 -15.16 0.68
N PRO A 318 -1.56 -16.38 0.79
CA PRO A 318 -2.56 -16.90 -0.14
C PRO A 318 -3.83 -16.03 -0.30
N ASP A 319 -4.34 -15.43 0.79
CA ASP A 319 -5.54 -14.56 0.75
C ASP A 319 -5.30 -13.19 0.11
N GLN A 320 -4.03 -12.84 -0.11
CA GLN A 320 -3.58 -11.57 -0.67
C GLN A 320 -3.10 -11.71 -2.12
N THR A 321 -3.09 -12.91 -2.69
CA THR A 321 -2.69 -13.10 -4.08
C THR A 321 -3.63 -12.37 -5.03
N VAL A 322 -3.08 -11.96 -6.17
CA VAL A 322 -3.84 -11.29 -7.23
C VAL A 322 -5.00 -12.15 -7.69
N GLU A 323 -4.74 -13.45 -7.90
CA GLU A 323 -5.73 -14.44 -8.29
C GLU A 323 -6.86 -14.49 -7.27
N LYS A 324 -6.55 -14.42 -5.97
CA LYS A 324 -7.59 -14.45 -4.94
C LYS A 324 -8.49 -13.22 -4.96
N VAL A 325 -7.95 -12.05 -5.30
CA VAL A 325 -8.74 -10.83 -5.45
C VAL A 325 -9.67 -10.91 -6.65
N ILE A 326 -9.18 -11.45 -7.78
CA ILE A 326 -9.95 -11.67 -9.00
C ILE A 326 -11.05 -12.74 -8.77
N GLU A 327 -10.68 -13.87 -8.18
CA GLU A 327 -11.59 -14.96 -7.82
C GLU A 327 -12.70 -14.46 -6.88
N ARG A 328 -12.36 -13.62 -5.90
CA ARG A 328 -13.34 -13.00 -5.00
C ARG A 328 -14.33 -12.13 -5.75
N ALA A 329 -13.86 -11.30 -6.69
CA ALA A 329 -14.74 -10.45 -7.49
C ALA A 329 -15.72 -11.29 -8.31
N TRP A 330 -15.24 -12.38 -8.93
CA TRP A 330 -16.09 -13.30 -9.67
C TRP A 330 -17.10 -14.04 -8.80
N PHE A 331 -16.66 -14.54 -7.64
CA PHE A 331 -17.53 -15.20 -6.67
C PHE A 331 -18.67 -14.27 -6.22
N VAL A 332 -18.33 -13.04 -5.83
CA VAL A 332 -19.32 -12.06 -5.36
C VAL A 332 -20.29 -11.70 -6.48
N ALA A 333 -19.81 -11.49 -7.71
CA ALA A 333 -20.67 -11.21 -8.85
C ALA A 333 -21.62 -12.38 -9.17
N SER A 334 -21.13 -13.61 -9.06
CA SER A 334 -21.92 -14.83 -9.28
C SER A 334 -23.03 -14.99 -8.26
N LYS A 335 -22.73 -14.73 -6.98
CA LYS A 335 -23.72 -14.76 -5.90
C LYS A 335 -24.71 -13.61 -5.93
N ALA A 336 -24.27 -12.42 -6.36
CA ALA A 336 -25.18 -11.31 -6.60
C ALA A 336 -26.23 -11.64 -7.68
N ARG A 337 -25.86 -12.38 -8.74
CA ARG A 337 -26.81 -12.88 -9.74
C ARG A 337 -27.85 -13.84 -9.16
N GLU A 338 -27.50 -14.59 -8.12
CA GLU A 338 -28.42 -15.47 -7.37
C GLU A 338 -29.28 -14.70 -6.34
N GLY A 339 -29.14 -13.37 -6.24
CA GLY A 339 -29.89 -12.54 -5.29
C GLY A 339 -29.21 -12.34 -3.93
N VAL A 340 -27.99 -12.86 -3.73
CA VAL A 340 -27.25 -12.69 -2.47
C VAL A 340 -26.58 -11.31 -2.42
N PRO A 341 -26.79 -10.50 -1.36
CA PRO A 341 -26.10 -9.22 -1.21
C PRO A 341 -24.57 -9.35 -1.27
N SER A 342 -23.89 -8.40 -1.93
CA SER A 342 -22.44 -8.45 -2.12
C SER A 342 -21.64 -8.52 -0.80
N SER A 343 -22.14 -7.91 0.27
CA SER A 343 -21.54 -7.95 1.60
C SER A 343 -21.59 -9.36 2.21
N GLU A 344 -22.70 -10.06 2.05
CA GLU A 344 -22.89 -11.44 2.51
C GLU A 344 -22.07 -12.42 1.66
N ALA A 345 -22.12 -12.28 0.34
CA ALA A 345 -21.29 -13.06 -0.58
C ALA A 345 -19.78 -12.92 -0.27
N HIS A 346 -19.34 -11.71 0.08
CA HIS A 346 -17.96 -11.49 0.52
C HIS A 346 -17.62 -12.26 1.81
N GLN A 347 -18.54 -12.33 2.77
CA GLN A 347 -18.34 -13.10 4.00
C GLN A 347 -18.31 -14.60 3.73
N MET A 348 -19.18 -15.12 2.87
CA MET A 348 -19.17 -16.51 2.41
C MET A 348 -17.80 -16.88 1.83
N PHE A 349 -17.30 -16.08 0.88
CA PHE A 349 -15.98 -16.29 0.29
C PHE A 349 -14.86 -16.33 1.35
N ARG A 350 -14.92 -15.43 2.35
CA ARG A 350 -13.95 -15.39 3.46
C ARG A 350 -14.05 -16.59 4.41
N LYS A 351 -15.22 -17.23 4.52
CA LYS A 351 -15.41 -18.46 5.31
C LYS A 351 -14.88 -19.71 4.60
N GLY A 352 -14.68 -19.64 3.29
CA GLY A 352 -14.10 -20.72 2.51
C GLY A 352 -14.92 -21.11 1.30
N ASP A 353 -16.13 -20.56 1.14
CA ASP A 353 -17.05 -20.92 0.07
C ASP A 353 -16.45 -20.59 -1.29
N ARG A 354 -16.65 -21.50 -2.25
CA ARG A 354 -16.14 -21.40 -3.63
C ARG A 354 -17.25 -21.75 -4.60
N ILE A 355 -17.09 -21.29 -5.83
CA ILE A 355 -17.90 -21.72 -6.98
C ILE A 355 -17.02 -22.57 -7.90
N ARG A 356 -17.65 -23.47 -8.68
CA ARG A 356 -16.94 -24.36 -9.62
C ARG A 356 -16.37 -23.60 -10.81
N GLU A 357 -17.11 -22.59 -11.30
CA GLU A 357 -16.70 -21.78 -12.45
C GLU A 357 -15.50 -20.89 -12.09
N LYS A 358 -14.45 -20.96 -12.92
CA LYS A 358 -13.26 -20.12 -12.76
C LYS A 358 -13.56 -18.69 -13.20
N SER A 359 -12.91 -17.73 -12.56
CA SER A 359 -12.99 -16.31 -12.93
C SER A 359 -12.46 -16.08 -14.35
N PRO A 360 -13.21 -15.40 -15.23
CA PRO A 360 -12.73 -15.10 -16.57
C PRO A 360 -11.66 -13.99 -16.51
N TYR A 361 -10.56 -14.21 -17.24
CA TYR A 361 -9.48 -13.24 -17.43
C TYR A 361 -9.62 -12.45 -18.74
N SER A 362 -10.52 -12.88 -19.62
CA SER A 362 -10.91 -12.14 -20.80
C SER A 362 -12.41 -12.29 -21.01
N PHE A 363 -13.07 -11.21 -21.41
CA PHE A 363 -14.46 -11.20 -21.83
C PHE A 363 -14.72 -10.00 -22.73
N GLU A 364 -15.85 -10.04 -23.43
CA GLU A 364 -16.19 -9.03 -24.43
C GLU A 364 -17.47 -8.28 -24.03
N GLY A 365 -17.48 -6.97 -24.29
CA GLY A 365 -18.66 -6.12 -24.17
C GLY A 365 -19.03 -5.50 -25.51
N GLY A 366 -20.33 -5.27 -25.71
CA GLY A 366 -20.80 -4.42 -26.80
C GLY A 366 -20.63 -2.93 -26.46
N MET A 367 -20.78 -2.09 -27.47
CA MET A 367 -20.81 -0.63 -27.34
C MET A 367 -22.10 -0.05 -27.90
N HIS A 368 -22.45 1.14 -27.46
CA HIS A 368 -23.41 2.01 -28.12
C HIS A 368 -22.64 3.03 -28.99
N LEU A 369 -22.48 2.71 -30.27
CA LEU A 369 -21.80 3.58 -31.24
C LEU A 369 -22.82 4.26 -32.15
N ARG A 370 -22.52 5.47 -32.57
CA ARG A 370 -23.27 6.21 -33.61
C ARG A 370 -22.68 5.89 -34.98
N SER A 371 -23.49 5.94 -36.03
CA SER A 371 -23.07 5.53 -37.38
C SER A 371 -21.80 6.24 -37.84
N PHE A 372 -21.69 7.55 -37.61
CA PHE A 372 -20.51 8.34 -38.00
C PHE A 372 -19.26 8.04 -37.15
N GLU A 373 -19.38 7.38 -35.99
CA GLU A 373 -18.24 6.95 -35.17
C GLU A 373 -17.62 5.64 -35.68
N LEU A 374 -18.35 4.86 -36.48
CA LEU A 374 -17.90 3.57 -37.00
C LEU A 374 -16.73 3.73 -37.97
N GLU A 375 -16.74 4.80 -38.76
CA GLU A 375 -15.70 5.11 -39.75
C GLU A 375 -14.34 5.45 -39.10
N SER A 376 -14.34 5.84 -37.82
CA SER A 376 -13.15 6.17 -37.04
C SER A 376 -12.55 4.97 -36.29
N LEU A 377 -13.17 3.79 -36.36
CA LEU A 377 -12.73 2.60 -35.63
C LEU A 377 -11.91 1.67 -36.52
N GLU A 378 -10.82 1.17 -35.94
CA GLU A 378 -9.97 0.15 -36.51
C GLU A 378 -9.88 -1.03 -35.54
N ASP A 379 -9.70 -2.23 -36.09
CA ASP A 379 -9.49 -3.42 -35.27
C ASP A 379 -8.25 -3.26 -34.38
N SER A 380 -8.31 -3.84 -33.18
CA SER A 380 -7.22 -3.85 -32.21
C SER A 380 -6.83 -2.48 -31.63
N MET A 381 -7.58 -1.40 -31.91
CA MET A 381 -7.39 -0.11 -31.24
C MET A 381 -7.46 -0.23 -29.72
N GLU A 382 -6.59 0.51 -29.02
CA GLU A 382 -6.64 0.56 -27.56
C GLU A 382 -7.89 1.26 -27.05
N ALA A 383 -8.45 0.70 -25.99
CA ALA A 383 -9.61 1.23 -25.31
C ALA A 383 -9.33 1.29 -23.80
N GLU A 384 -9.79 2.35 -23.14
CA GLU A 384 -9.66 2.51 -21.70
C GLU A 384 -11.01 2.29 -21.01
N ILE A 385 -11.02 1.61 -19.86
CA ILE A 385 -12.23 1.32 -19.10
C ILE A 385 -12.38 2.31 -17.95
N PHE A 386 -13.60 2.81 -17.74
CA PHE A 386 -13.91 3.71 -16.62
C PHE A 386 -15.38 3.62 -16.22
N VAL A 387 -15.72 4.19 -15.06
CA VAL A 387 -17.10 4.40 -14.63
C VAL A 387 -17.46 5.88 -14.78
N ASP A 388 -18.58 6.19 -15.42
CA ASP A 388 -19.04 7.58 -15.58
C ASP A 388 -19.73 8.13 -14.32
N ASN A 389 -20.17 9.39 -14.36
CA ASN A 389 -20.85 10.04 -13.24
C ASN A 389 -22.30 9.58 -13.00
N ARG A 390 -22.80 8.63 -13.81
CA ARG A 390 -24.11 7.98 -13.67
C ARG A 390 -23.94 6.49 -13.32
N ASP A 391 -22.77 6.12 -12.79
CA ASP A 391 -22.39 4.76 -12.42
C ASP A 391 -22.39 3.73 -13.57
N ARG A 392 -22.32 4.19 -14.81
CA ARG A 392 -22.25 3.28 -15.97
C ARG A 392 -20.81 2.90 -16.26
N LEU A 393 -20.59 1.60 -16.48
CA LEU A 393 -19.34 1.09 -17.05
C LEU A 393 -19.24 1.54 -18.50
N CYS A 394 -18.14 2.23 -18.81
CA CYS A 394 -17.91 2.87 -20.10
C CYS A 394 -16.53 2.52 -20.62
N THR A 395 -16.37 2.69 -21.92
CA THR A 395 -15.09 2.67 -22.60
C THR A 395 -14.78 4.02 -23.24
N GLU A 396 -13.51 4.40 -23.28
CA GLU A 396 -12.97 5.55 -23.98
C GLU A 396 -11.98 5.06 -25.05
N ILE A 397 -12.18 5.48 -26.29
CA ILE A 397 -11.34 5.17 -27.44
C ILE A 397 -10.81 6.49 -28.00
N ARG A 398 -9.53 6.53 -28.33
CA ARG A 398 -8.90 7.69 -28.98
C ARG A 398 -8.58 7.31 -30.43
N ALA A 399 -9.50 7.62 -31.32
CA ALA A 399 -9.26 7.56 -32.76
C ALA A 399 -8.39 8.72 -33.21
N SER A 400 -7.87 8.62 -34.44
CA SER A 400 -7.02 9.64 -35.06
C SER A 400 -7.71 11.01 -35.14
N ASP A 401 -9.01 11.02 -35.41
CA ASP A 401 -9.80 12.23 -35.63
C ASP A 401 -10.65 12.65 -34.42
N ARG A 402 -10.93 11.73 -33.49
CA ARG A 402 -11.85 12.00 -32.37
C ARG A 402 -11.67 11.10 -31.17
N LYS A 403 -12.40 11.47 -30.13
CA LYS A 403 -12.51 10.72 -28.89
C LYS A 403 -13.92 10.16 -28.73
N ILE A 404 -14.03 8.83 -28.70
CA ILE A 404 -15.31 8.12 -28.57
C ILE A 404 -15.47 7.66 -27.13
N LYS A 405 -16.65 7.90 -26.54
CA LYS A 405 -17.01 7.38 -25.22
C LYS A 405 -18.33 6.65 -25.30
N SER A 406 -18.32 5.38 -24.94
CA SER A 406 -19.50 4.54 -25.07
C SER A 406 -19.79 3.73 -23.80
N PRO A 407 -21.03 3.69 -23.31
CA PRO A 407 -21.43 2.72 -22.30
C PRO A 407 -21.24 1.29 -22.81
N LEU A 408 -20.71 0.43 -21.95
CA LEU A 408 -20.53 -0.99 -22.25
C LEU A 408 -21.85 -1.75 -22.08
N LYS A 409 -22.16 -2.60 -23.06
CA LYS A 409 -23.21 -3.62 -22.97
C LYS A 409 -22.60 -4.93 -22.52
N LEU A 410 -22.86 -5.30 -21.27
CA LEU A 410 -22.38 -6.54 -20.65
C LEU A 410 -23.56 -7.28 -20.02
N PRO A 411 -23.57 -8.62 -20.01
CA PRO A 411 -24.47 -9.38 -19.16
C PRO A 411 -24.30 -8.97 -17.69
N ALA A 412 -25.37 -9.00 -16.90
CA ALA A 412 -25.38 -8.49 -15.51
C ALA A 412 -24.21 -9.02 -14.66
N LEU A 413 -23.92 -10.32 -14.76
CA LEU A 413 -22.78 -10.96 -14.09
C LEU A 413 -21.44 -10.30 -14.41
N TYR A 414 -21.16 -10.05 -15.69
CA TYR A 414 -19.91 -9.44 -16.14
C TYR A 414 -19.85 -7.94 -15.82
N ALA A 415 -20.99 -7.24 -15.83
CA ALA A 415 -21.06 -5.86 -15.39
C ALA A 415 -20.69 -5.75 -13.90
N THR A 416 -21.28 -6.57 -13.02
CA THR A 416 -20.93 -6.61 -11.60
C THR A 416 -19.47 -7.01 -11.38
N TYR A 417 -18.99 -8.02 -12.10
CA TYR A 417 -17.60 -8.46 -12.01
C TYR A 417 -16.62 -7.34 -12.41
N LEU A 418 -16.84 -6.69 -13.56
CA LEU A 418 -16.00 -5.59 -14.03
C LEU A 418 -16.02 -4.41 -13.04
N ARG A 419 -17.18 -4.06 -12.48
CA ARG A 419 -17.26 -3.01 -11.44
C ARG A 419 -16.41 -3.36 -10.23
N LEU A 420 -16.49 -4.60 -9.73
CA LEU A 420 -15.68 -5.07 -8.61
C LEU A 420 -14.17 -5.09 -8.91
N LEU A 421 -13.78 -5.38 -10.16
CA LEU A 421 -12.38 -5.28 -10.59
C LEU A 421 -11.91 -3.83 -10.65
N VAL A 422 -12.74 -2.90 -11.16
CA VAL A 422 -12.45 -1.47 -11.10
C VAL A 422 -12.26 -1.03 -9.65
N ASP A 423 -13.14 -1.45 -8.74
CA ASP A 423 -13.08 -1.06 -7.32
C ASP A 423 -12.06 -1.84 -6.48
N SER A 424 -11.38 -2.85 -7.08
CA SER A 424 -10.24 -3.51 -6.44
C SER A 424 -9.01 -2.62 -6.31
N GLN A 425 -9.00 -1.47 -7.01
CA GLN A 425 -7.99 -0.40 -6.95
C GLN A 425 -6.58 -0.72 -7.47
N PHE A 426 -6.24 -2.00 -7.68
CA PHE A 426 -4.90 -2.38 -8.19
C PHE A 426 -4.94 -3.48 -9.24
N ILE A 427 -6.08 -4.09 -9.55
CA ILE A 427 -6.18 -4.96 -10.74
C ILE A 427 -6.23 -4.07 -11.99
N PRO A 428 -5.22 -4.15 -12.87
CA PRO A 428 -5.22 -3.42 -14.13
C PRO A 428 -6.22 -4.08 -15.08
N LEU A 429 -6.80 -3.23 -15.92
CA LEU A 429 -7.76 -3.61 -16.95
C LEU A 429 -7.26 -2.99 -18.25
N THR A 430 -6.91 -3.83 -19.21
CA THR A 430 -6.63 -3.37 -20.57
C THR A 430 -7.80 -3.73 -21.45
N ALA A 431 -8.04 -2.93 -22.49
CA ALA A 431 -9.07 -3.24 -23.44
C ALA A 431 -8.65 -2.89 -24.86
N ARG A 432 -9.19 -3.65 -25.81
CA ARG A 432 -9.00 -3.42 -27.24
C ARG A 432 -10.31 -3.56 -27.98
N ILE A 433 -10.44 -2.78 -29.03
CA ILE A 433 -11.54 -2.88 -29.99
C ILE A 433 -11.36 -4.14 -30.83
N LEU A 434 -12.46 -4.83 -31.09
CA LEU A 434 -12.51 -6.00 -31.95
C LEU A 434 -13.61 -5.85 -32.96
N GLU A 435 -13.26 -6.01 -34.23
CA GLU A 435 -14.22 -6.15 -35.30
C GLU A 435 -14.79 -7.57 -35.31
N LYS A 436 -16.12 -7.69 -35.36
CA LYS A 436 -16.82 -8.96 -35.54
C LYS A 436 -17.93 -8.80 -36.56
N LYS A 437 -18.42 -9.93 -37.09
CA LYS A 437 -19.55 -9.97 -38.02
C LYS A 437 -20.79 -9.26 -37.46
N GLU A 438 -21.02 -9.36 -36.15
CA GLU A 438 -22.17 -8.74 -35.47
C GLU A 438 -21.90 -7.28 -35.03
N GLY A 439 -20.77 -6.70 -35.44
CA GLY A 439 -20.33 -5.35 -35.12
C GLY A 439 -19.20 -5.28 -34.09
N TRP A 440 -18.84 -4.05 -33.72
CA TRP A 440 -17.69 -3.77 -32.86
C TRP A 440 -17.91 -4.21 -31.40
N ARG A 441 -16.89 -4.88 -30.86
CA ARG A 441 -16.79 -5.29 -29.46
C ARG A 441 -15.60 -4.64 -28.79
N VAL A 442 -15.63 -4.63 -27.46
CA VAL A 442 -14.48 -4.29 -26.61
C VAL A 442 -14.07 -5.57 -25.91
N ARG A 443 -12.90 -6.11 -26.21
CA ARG A 443 -12.31 -7.19 -25.41
C ARG A 443 -11.59 -6.59 -24.23
N ILE A 444 -11.99 -6.99 -23.05
CA ILE A 444 -11.41 -6.59 -21.78
C ILE A 444 -10.52 -7.73 -21.30
N LEU A 445 -9.32 -7.39 -20.86
CA LEU A 445 -8.36 -8.30 -20.26
C LEU A 445 -8.13 -7.88 -18.80
N VAL A 446 -8.14 -8.88 -17.91
CA VAL A 446 -7.97 -8.69 -16.47
C VAL A 446 -6.54 -9.04 -16.07
N GLY A 447 -5.83 -8.11 -15.44
CA GLY A 447 -4.41 -8.24 -15.17
C GLY A 447 -3.53 -7.65 -16.28
N ASN A 448 -2.22 -7.73 -16.11
CA ASN A 448 -1.31 -7.41 -17.20
C ASN A 448 -1.43 -8.57 -18.19
N GLY A 449 -1.85 -8.28 -19.43
CA GLY A 449 -1.94 -9.29 -20.48
C GLY A 449 -0.63 -10.07 -20.54
N ASN A 450 -0.72 -11.40 -20.54
CA ASN A 450 0.43 -12.24 -20.88
C ASN A 450 0.87 -11.97 -22.32
#